data_AF-A0AAE4LIL5-F1
#
_entry.id   AF-A0AAE4LIL5-F1
#
_cell.length_a   1.000
_cell.length_b   1.000
_cell.length_c   1.000
_cell.angle_alpha   90.00
_cell.angle_beta   90.00
_cell.angle_gamma   90.00
#
_symmetry.space_group_name_H-M   'P 1'
#
loop_
_entity.id
_entity.type
_entity.pdbx_description
1 polymer ?
#
loop_
_entity_poly.entity_id
_entity_poly.type
_entity_poly.pdbx_seq_one_letter_code
_entity_poly.pdbx_strand_id
1 'polypeptide(L)'
;MKSIKIMAAAIALCGMTACGDNTPKTFTGFITDASMNTVTVENAEGTFTFSTMDADKSEANGLLLGAPVVVDYKGKLEDGAAAAKVATDPTYAEAVGKWTMPDPINPEGVMGIDILIEGQAQSINMATLRYTSWELQGEAGKILLKGQSVGNGQTIDFTETGIIAKDADGVYTLTIEGNKTVYTKATK
;
A
#
# COMPACT_ATOMS: atom_id res chain seq x y z
N MET A 1 -25.81 -71.75 -30.70
CA MET A 1 -24.96 -71.14 -29.65
C MET A 1 -24.06 -70.13 -30.33
N LYS A 2 -24.25 -68.84 -30.00
CA LYS A 2 -23.68 -67.67 -30.68
C LYS A 2 -22.18 -67.55 -30.41
N SER A 3 -21.43 -67.29 -31.47
CA SER A 3 -20.05 -66.84 -31.47
C SER A 3 -19.98 -65.35 -31.08
N ILE A 4 -19.05 -64.99 -30.19
CA ILE A 4 -18.66 -63.58 -29.96
C ILE A 4 -17.13 -63.54 -29.89
N LYS A 5 -16.54 -62.93 -30.92
CA LYS A 5 -15.12 -62.52 -30.97
C LYS A 5 -15.02 -61.16 -30.28
N ILE A 6 -14.13 -61.02 -29.30
CA ILE A 6 -13.84 -59.75 -28.62
C ILE A 6 -12.86 -58.95 -29.50
N MET A 7 -13.34 -57.84 -30.07
CA MET A 7 -12.50 -56.82 -30.70
C MET A 7 -12.10 -55.79 -29.63
N ALA A 8 -10.80 -55.58 -29.46
CA ALA A 8 -10.25 -54.47 -28.69
C ALA A 8 -10.40 -53.17 -29.51
N ALA A 9 -11.01 -52.15 -28.92
CA ALA A 9 -11.02 -50.79 -29.45
C ALA A 9 -10.12 -49.92 -28.56
N ALA A 10 -9.01 -49.46 -29.13
CA ALA A 10 -8.19 -48.42 -28.55
C ALA A 10 -8.99 -47.11 -28.55
N ILE A 11 -9.27 -46.58 -27.36
CA ILE A 11 -9.84 -45.24 -27.21
C ILE A 11 -8.67 -44.26 -27.34
N ALA A 12 -8.70 -43.51 -28.45
CA ALA A 12 -7.79 -42.42 -28.73
C ALA A 12 -7.85 -41.37 -27.61
N LEU A 13 -6.66 -40.95 -27.14
CA LEU A 13 -6.49 -39.71 -26.40
C LEU A 13 -6.97 -38.55 -27.30
N CYS A 14 -8.14 -38.01 -26.99
CA CYS A 14 -8.62 -36.78 -27.60
C CYS A 14 -8.52 -35.64 -26.59
N GLY A 15 -7.60 -34.71 -26.88
CA GLY A 15 -7.76 -33.30 -26.59
C GLY A 15 -7.48 -32.86 -25.15
N MET A 16 -6.30 -32.27 -24.95
CA MET A 16 -6.07 -31.31 -23.87
C MET A 16 -7.11 -30.20 -23.98
N THR A 17 -8.17 -30.23 -23.16
CA THR A 17 -8.87 -29.00 -22.83
C THR A 17 -7.95 -28.22 -21.90
N ALA A 18 -7.09 -27.40 -22.48
CA ALA A 18 -6.57 -26.22 -21.81
C ALA A 18 -7.77 -25.27 -21.62
N CYS A 19 -8.68 -25.61 -20.69
CA CYS A 19 -9.57 -24.62 -20.12
C CYS A 19 -8.66 -23.61 -19.44
N GLY A 20 -8.47 -22.45 -20.07
CA GLY A 20 -7.88 -21.30 -19.41
C GLY A 20 -8.62 -21.12 -18.10
N ASP A 21 -7.91 -21.26 -16.98
CA ASP A 21 -8.48 -21.13 -15.65
C ASP A 21 -8.94 -19.68 -15.47
N ASN A 22 -10.20 -19.39 -15.83
CA ASN A 22 -10.75 -18.04 -15.77
C ASN A 22 -11.27 -17.68 -14.37
N THR A 23 -10.93 -18.49 -13.36
CA THR A 23 -11.38 -18.29 -11.99
C THR A 23 -10.78 -17.00 -11.45
N PRO A 24 -11.61 -16.05 -10.96
CA PRO A 24 -11.12 -14.86 -10.26
C PRO A 24 -10.31 -15.28 -9.03
N LYS A 25 -9.11 -14.69 -8.90
CA LYS A 25 -8.19 -14.89 -7.78
C LYS A 25 -7.67 -13.54 -7.32
N THR A 26 -7.15 -13.51 -6.11
CA THR A 26 -6.60 -12.30 -5.50
C THR A 26 -5.21 -12.59 -4.97
N PHE A 27 -4.29 -11.64 -5.16
CA PHE A 27 -2.96 -11.63 -4.55
C PHE A 27 -2.82 -10.37 -3.72
N THR A 28 -2.43 -10.51 -2.45
CA THR A 28 -2.29 -9.40 -1.51
C THR A 28 -0.87 -9.32 -1.00
N GLY A 29 -0.30 -8.12 -0.96
CA GLY A 29 1.07 -7.90 -0.49
C GLY A 29 1.40 -6.42 -0.43
N PHE A 30 2.68 -6.09 -0.57
CA PHE A 30 3.18 -4.72 -0.61
C PHE A 30 3.80 -4.41 -1.97
N ILE A 31 3.59 -3.19 -2.44
CA ILE A 31 4.18 -2.72 -3.71
C ILE A 31 5.68 -2.53 -3.52
N THR A 32 6.49 -3.23 -4.32
CA THR A 32 7.96 -3.09 -4.33
C THR A 32 8.48 -2.40 -5.60
N ASP A 33 7.69 -2.40 -6.66
CA ASP A 33 7.95 -1.61 -7.87
C ASP A 33 6.63 -1.29 -8.58
N ALA A 34 6.58 -0.15 -9.29
CA ALA A 34 5.43 0.25 -10.08
C ALA A 34 5.87 1.07 -11.30
N SER A 35 5.31 0.71 -12.46
CA SER A 35 5.53 1.44 -13.72
C SER A 35 4.20 1.89 -14.32
N MET A 36 4.23 2.43 -15.53
CA MET A 36 3.02 2.83 -16.25
C MET A 36 2.02 1.69 -16.45
N ASN A 37 2.50 0.45 -16.65
CA ASN A 37 1.67 -0.70 -17.00
C ASN A 37 1.98 -1.95 -16.17
N THR A 38 2.73 -1.82 -15.08
CA THR A 38 3.04 -2.96 -14.20
C THR A 38 3.01 -2.55 -12.74
N VAL A 39 2.70 -3.52 -11.89
CA VAL A 39 2.89 -3.44 -10.43
C VAL A 39 3.56 -4.71 -9.96
N THR A 40 4.60 -4.58 -9.15
CA THR A 40 5.31 -5.69 -8.54
C THR A 40 4.92 -5.77 -7.07
N VAL A 41 4.46 -6.95 -6.65
CA VAL A 41 3.88 -7.17 -5.33
C VAL A 41 4.65 -8.29 -4.64
N GLU A 42 5.06 -8.05 -3.41
CA GLU A 42 5.74 -9.03 -2.55
C GLU A 42 4.87 -9.41 -1.36
N ASN A 43 4.81 -10.72 -1.06
CA ASN A 43 4.27 -11.27 0.18
C ASN A 43 5.02 -12.56 0.56
N ALA A 44 4.49 -13.32 1.53
CA ALA A 44 5.11 -14.56 1.99
C ALA A 44 5.16 -15.70 0.93
N GLU A 45 4.35 -15.64 -0.12
CA GLU A 45 4.35 -16.60 -1.24
C GLU A 45 5.42 -16.27 -2.29
N GLY A 46 5.88 -15.01 -2.34
CA GLY A 46 6.94 -14.55 -3.25
C GLY A 46 6.67 -13.16 -3.81
N THR A 47 7.48 -12.80 -4.81
CA THR A 47 7.38 -11.54 -5.55
C THR A 47 6.84 -11.83 -6.94
N PHE A 48 5.76 -11.16 -7.31
CA PHE A 48 5.13 -11.31 -8.63
C PHE A 48 4.88 -9.96 -9.28
N THR A 49 5.20 -9.86 -10.57
CA THR A 49 4.85 -8.69 -11.39
C THR A 49 3.53 -8.93 -12.10
N PHE A 50 2.59 -8.00 -12.00
CA PHE A 50 1.32 -8.03 -12.73
C PHE A 50 1.30 -6.98 -13.83
N SER A 51 0.81 -7.35 -15.01
CA SER A 51 0.47 -6.38 -16.06
C SER A 51 -0.81 -5.65 -15.65
N THR A 52 -0.75 -4.32 -15.60
CA THR A 52 -1.89 -3.47 -15.31
C THR A 52 -2.46 -2.82 -16.56
N MET A 53 -2.03 -3.19 -17.77
CA MET A 53 -2.43 -2.57 -19.03
C MET A 53 -3.96 -2.42 -19.18
N ASP A 54 -4.72 -3.50 -18.92
CA ASP A 54 -6.18 -3.54 -19.01
C ASP A 54 -6.88 -3.54 -17.64
N ALA A 55 -6.12 -3.37 -16.54
CA ALA A 55 -6.66 -3.45 -15.19
C ALA A 55 -7.48 -2.21 -14.82
N ASP A 56 -8.56 -2.41 -14.06
CA ASP A 56 -9.21 -1.34 -13.31
C ASP A 56 -8.24 -0.79 -12.26
N LYS A 57 -7.98 0.52 -12.34
CA LYS A 57 -7.06 1.27 -11.48
C LYS A 57 -7.75 2.42 -10.75
N SER A 58 -9.09 2.42 -10.70
CA SER A 58 -9.88 3.47 -10.04
C SER A 58 -9.52 3.65 -8.55
N GLU A 59 -9.08 2.56 -7.89
CA GLU A 59 -8.68 2.53 -6.48
C GLU A 59 -7.17 2.28 -6.29
N ALA A 60 -6.36 2.52 -7.34
CA ALA A 60 -4.91 2.27 -7.28
C ALA A 60 -4.15 3.27 -6.39
N ASN A 61 -4.73 4.45 -6.14
CA ASN A 61 -4.17 5.55 -5.32
C ASN A 61 -2.70 5.85 -5.63
N GLY A 62 -2.32 5.82 -6.92
CA GLY A 62 -0.98 6.16 -7.38
C GLY A 62 0.07 5.06 -7.24
N LEU A 63 -0.27 3.87 -6.71
CA LEU A 63 0.63 2.71 -6.59
C LEU A 63 1.96 3.04 -5.91
N LEU A 64 1.89 3.73 -4.76
CA LEU A 64 3.07 4.14 -4.00
C LEU A 64 3.82 2.92 -3.44
N LEU A 65 5.15 2.93 -3.52
CA LEU A 65 5.99 1.86 -2.97
C LEU A 65 5.77 1.71 -1.46
N GLY A 66 5.73 0.47 -0.99
CA GLY A 66 5.42 0.11 0.39
C GLY A 66 3.93 0.19 0.75
N ALA A 67 3.04 0.61 -0.16
CA ALA A 67 1.61 0.56 0.09
C ALA A 67 1.11 -0.90 0.07
N PRO A 68 0.21 -1.28 0.98
CA PRO A 68 -0.50 -2.55 0.85
C PRO A 68 -1.40 -2.50 -0.40
N VAL A 69 -1.40 -3.60 -1.14
CA VAL A 69 -2.11 -3.71 -2.41
C VAL A 69 -2.83 -5.05 -2.53
N VAL A 70 -4.00 -4.98 -3.15
CA VAL A 70 -4.81 -6.12 -3.56
C VAL A 70 -4.86 -6.13 -5.09
N VAL A 71 -4.38 -7.22 -5.68
CA VAL A 71 -4.42 -7.44 -7.13
C VAL A 71 -5.39 -8.57 -7.42
N ASP A 72 -6.48 -8.25 -8.10
CA ASP A 72 -7.38 -9.26 -8.65
C ASP A 72 -6.84 -9.69 -10.02
N TYR A 73 -6.78 -10.98 -10.27
CA TYR A 73 -6.30 -11.56 -11.53
C TYR A 73 -7.09 -12.82 -11.88
N LYS A 74 -6.85 -13.35 -13.09
CA LYS A 74 -7.41 -14.62 -13.56
C LYS A 74 -6.28 -15.49 -14.06
N GLY A 75 -6.48 -16.80 -14.06
CA GLY A 75 -5.47 -17.74 -14.55
C GLY A 75 -4.51 -18.19 -13.47
N LYS A 76 -3.30 -18.49 -13.92
CA LYS A 76 -2.20 -18.95 -13.07
C LYS A 76 -1.48 -17.75 -12.48
N LEU A 77 -1.04 -17.88 -11.23
CA LEU A 77 -0.13 -16.91 -10.61
C LEU A 77 1.27 -17.11 -11.22
N GLU A 78 1.71 -16.12 -12.00
CA GLU A 78 3.04 -16.09 -12.62
C GLU A 78 3.41 -14.65 -12.99
N ASP A 79 4.70 -14.40 -13.19
CA ASP A 79 5.17 -13.07 -13.61
C ASP A 79 4.58 -12.66 -14.95
N GLY A 80 4.08 -11.43 -15.00
CA GLY A 80 3.37 -10.86 -16.14
C GLY A 80 1.89 -11.19 -16.19
N ALA A 81 1.32 -11.88 -15.19
CA ALA A 81 -0.11 -12.17 -15.14
C ALA A 81 -0.94 -10.87 -15.28
N ALA A 82 -1.99 -10.93 -16.09
CA ALA A 82 -2.87 -9.78 -16.32
C ALA A 82 -3.73 -9.53 -15.08
N ALA A 83 -3.57 -8.35 -14.47
CA ALA A 83 -4.46 -7.89 -13.43
C ALA A 83 -5.81 -7.49 -14.03
N ALA A 84 -6.88 -7.89 -13.37
CA ALA A 84 -8.23 -7.42 -13.61
C ALA A 84 -8.50 -6.11 -12.85
N LYS A 85 -8.00 -5.99 -11.61
CA LYS A 85 -8.12 -4.78 -10.78
C LYS A 85 -6.91 -4.66 -9.87
N VAL A 86 -6.49 -3.43 -9.59
CA VAL A 86 -5.49 -3.11 -8.57
C VAL A 86 -6.07 -2.07 -7.63
N ALA A 87 -6.12 -2.40 -6.34
CA ALA A 87 -6.65 -1.54 -5.29
C ALA A 87 -5.64 -1.42 -4.14
N THR A 88 -5.54 -0.24 -3.55
CA THR A 88 -4.69 0.04 -2.37
C THR A 88 -5.51 0.72 -1.27
N ASP A 89 -4.98 0.72 -0.04
CA ASP A 89 -5.58 1.50 1.04
C ASP A 89 -5.39 3.01 0.76
N PRO A 90 -6.49 3.79 0.62
CA PRO A 90 -6.38 5.23 0.36
C PRO A 90 -5.64 5.98 1.47
N THR A 91 -5.73 5.50 2.71
CA THR A 91 -5.04 6.10 3.87
C THR A 91 -3.54 6.21 3.63
N TYR A 92 -2.94 5.25 2.91
CA TYR A 92 -1.51 5.28 2.61
C TYR A 92 -1.14 6.51 1.76
N ALA A 93 -1.84 6.71 0.65
CA ALA A 93 -1.60 7.84 -0.25
C ALA A 93 -1.98 9.17 0.41
N GLU A 94 -3.01 9.17 1.25
CA GLU A 94 -3.42 10.35 2.01
C GLU A 94 -2.41 10.72 3.09
N ALA A 95 -1.73 9.74 3.71
CA ALA A 95 -0.70 9.96 4.71
C ALA A 95 0.59 10.54 4.12
N VAL A 96 1.05 10.02 2.97
CA VAL A 96 2.32 10.45 2.36
C VAL A 96 2.29 11.93 2.01
N GLY A 97 3.28 12.68 2.49
CA GLY A 97 3.45 14.11 2.27
C GLY A 97 3.98 14.86 3.50
N LYS A 98 4.13 16.17 3.33
CA LYS A 98 4.56 17.09 4.40
C LYS A 98 3.34 17.58 5.17
N TRP A 99 3.41 17.46 6.49
CA TRP A 99 2.40 17.89 7.44
C TRP A 99 3.03 18.95 8.34
N THR A 100 2.50 20.16 8.30
CA THR A 100 3.12 21.30 8.95
C THR A 100 2.16 22.09 9.81
N MET A 101 2.72 22.79 10.79
CA MET A 101 2.07 23.82 11.58
C MET A 101 3.04 25.00 11.75
N PRO A 102 2.57 26.20 12.12
CA PRO A 102 3.44 27.34 12.42
C PRO A 102 4.47 26.98 13.49
N ASP A 103 5.71 27.38 13.30
CA ASP A 103 6.78 27.18 14.29
C ASP A 103 6.59 28.20 15.44
N PRO A 104 6.44 27.74 16.71
CA PRO A 104 6.22 28.62 17.85
C PRO A 104 7.45 29.46 18.21
N ILE A 105 8.64 29.09 17.73
CA ILE A 105 9.92 29.79 17.97
C ILE A 105 10.23 30.72 16.80
N ASN A 106 9.88 30.32 15.58
CA ASN A 106 10.05 31.12 14.37
C ASN A 106 8.69 31.39 13.69
N PRO A 107 8.05 32.55 13.95
CA PRO A 107 6.71 32.84 13.42
C PRO A 107 6.57 32.85 11.89
N GLU A 108 7.67 33.02 11.15
CA GLU A 108 7.70 32.96 9.68
C GLU A 108 7.99 31.53 9.17
N GLY A 109 8.35 30.62 10.07
CA GLY A 109 8.69 29.23 9.79
C GLY A 109 7.56 28.26 10.06
N VAL A 110 7.78 27.02 9.65
CA VAL A 110 6.91 25.88 9.93
C VAL A 110 7.70 24.73 10.51
N MET A 111 7.05 23.90 11.29
CA MET A 111 7.57 22.63 11.80
C MET A 111 6.56 21.51 11.57
N GLY A 112 6.99 20.26 11.64
CA GLY A 112 6.08 19.11 11.56
C GLY A 112 6.74 17.83 11.08
N ILE A 113 6.06 17.10 10.21
CA ILE A 113 6.38 15.71 9.87
C ILE A 113 6.34 15.55 8.34
N ASP A 114 7.38 14.97 7.77
CA ASP A 114 7.40 14.51 6.38
C ASP A 114 7.20 12.99 6.39
N ILE A 115 6.00 12.56 6.02
CA ILE A 115 5.62 11.16 5.91
C ILE A 115 5.96 10.71 4.48
N LEU A 116 6.86 9.75 4.37
CA LEU A 116 7.42 9.27 3.11
C LEU A 116 6.84 7.89 2.76
N ILE A 117 7.06 7.47 1.53
CA ILE A 117 6.79 6.09 1.10
C ILE A 117 7.64 5.07 1.88
N GLU A 118 7.31 3.79 1.75
CA GLU A 118 7.99 2.68 2.41
C GLU A 118 8.01 2.78 3.95
N GLY A 119 7.02 3.45 4.54
CA GLY A 119 6.90 3.56 6.00
C GLY A 119 7.96 4.47 6.64
N GLN A 120 8.66 5.28 5.85
CA GLN A 120 9.67 6.20 6.37
C GLN A 120 9.04 7.52 6.82
N ALA A 121 9.58 8.14 7.86
CA ALA A 121 9.16 9.47 8.30
C ALA A 121 10.37 10.28 8.76
N GLN A 122 10.29 11.60 8.66
CA GLN A 122 11.30 12.51 9.20
C GLN A 122 10.66 13.78 9.76
N SER A 123 11.27 14.37 10.77
CA SER A 123 10.81 15.65 11.33
C SER A 123 11.22 16.83 10.46
N ILE A 124 10.34 17.83 10.37
CA ILE A 124 10.58 19.12 9.72
C ILE A 124 10.84 20.16 10.81
N ASN A 125 12.05 20.72 10.86
CA ASN A 125 12.44 21.77 11.81
C ASN A 125 12.17 21.43 13.29
N MET A 126 12.33 20.16 13.69
CA MET A 126 12.22 19.72 15.09
C MET A 126 13.52 19.08 15.55
N ALA A 127 14.12 19.59 16.63
CA ALA A 127 15.36 19.04 17.18
C ALA A 127 15.11 17.88 18.16
N THR A 128 14.08 18.01 18.99
CA THR A 128 13.78 17.10 20.11
C THR A 128 12.95 15.89 19.67
N LEU A 129 11.89 16.09 18.90
CA LEU A 129 11.06 14.98 18.40
C LEU A 129 11.55 14.59 17.01
N ARG A 130 12.12 13.40 16.88
CA ARG A 130 12.64 12.84 15.63
C ARG A 130 11.75 11.68 15.18
N TYR A 131 10.80 11.96 14.29
CA TYR A 131 10.05 10.89 13.62
C TYR A 131 11.00 10.12 12.70
N THR A 132 10.83 8.80 12.65
CA THR A 132 11.72 7.89 11.89
C THR A 132 10.93 6.94 10.99
N SER A 133 9.75 6.51 11.41
CA SER A 133 8.91 5.62 10.62
C SER A 133 7.43 5.78 10.96
N TRP A 134 6.60 5.18 10.12
CA TRP A 134 5.16 5.11 10.30
C TRP A 134 4.59 3.82 9.71
N GLU A 135 3.40 3.44 10.14
CA GLU A 135 2.64 2.32 9.59
C GLU A 135 1.13 2.57 9.65
N LEU A 136 0.38 1.91 8.78
CA LEU A 136 -1.09 1.90 8.84
C LEU A 136 -1.56 1.10 10.06
N GLN A 137 -2.67 1.53 10.67
CA GLN A 137 -3.30 0.79 11.78
C GLN A 137 -4.48 -0.10 11.34
N GLY A 138 -4.81 -0.12 10.05
CA GLY A 138 -5.93 -0.90 9.50
C GLY A 138 -7.32 -0.26 9.69
N GLU A 139 -7.40 0.84 10.44
CA GLU A 139 -8.57 1.71 10.47
C GLU A 139 -8.38 2.88 9.49
N ALA A 140 -9.45 3.23 8.77
CA ALA A 140 -9.41 4.33 7.80
C ALA A 140 -8.93 5.63 8.46
N GLY A 141 -7.93 6.27 7.86
CA GLY A 141 -7.34 7.51 8.36
C GLY A 141 -6.40 7.35 9.56
N LYS A 142 -6.20 6.15 10.12
CA LYS A 142 -5.31 5.97 11.29
C LYS A 142 -3.93 5.43 10.91
N ILE A 143 -2.92 6.13 11.40
CA ILE A 143 -1.50 5.74 11.29
C ILE A 143 -0.83 5.72 12.66
N LEU A 144 0.16 4.85 12.82
CA LEU A 144 1.07 4.88 13.96
C LEU A 144 2.37 5.54 13.52
N LEU A 145 2.73 6.65 14.16
CA LEU A 145 4.01 7.33 14.01
C LEU A 145 4.99 6.81 15.05
N LYS A 146 6.24 6.61 14.66
CA LYS A 146 7.33 6.15 15.51
C LYS A 146 8.49 7.12 15.44
N GLY A 147 9.19 7.28 16.54
CA GLY A 147 10.31 8.21 16.60
C GLY A 147 11.05 8.15 17.91
N GLN A 148 11.94 9.14 18.08
CA GLN A 148 12.77 9.30 19.27
C GLN A 148 12.66 10.72 19.80
N SER A 149 12.45 10.84 21.10
CA SER A 149 12.58 12.09 21.85
C SER A 149 14.03 12.23 22.31
N VAL A 150 14.70 13.28 21.86
CA VAL A 150 16.11 13.58 22.15
C VAL A 150 16.20 14.87 22.95
N GLY A 151 16.60 14.76 24.21
CA GLY A 151 16.71 15.91 25.12
C GLY A 151 17.40 15.54 26.41
N ASN A 152 18.01 16.53 27.09
CA ASN A 152 18.69 16.34 28.38
C ASN A 152 19.74 15.20 28.38
N GLY A 153 20.41 14.98 27.24
CA GLY A 153 21.40 13.90 27.08
C GLY A 153 20.80 12.49 26.98
N GLN A 154 19.49 12.36 26.81
CA GLN A 154 18.78 11.10 26.66
C GLN A 154 18.08 11.00 25.30
N THR A 155 17.91 9.75 24.85
CA THR A 155 17.12 9.40 23.68
C THR A 155 16.10 8.35 24.11
N ILE A 156 14.82 8.63 23.91
CA ILE A 156 13.70 7.77 24.33
C ILE A 156 12.82 7.49 23.12
N ASP A 157 12.60 6.23 22.81
CA ASP A 157 11.69 5.84 21.73
C ASP A 157 10.23 6.14 22.12
N PHE A 158 9.44 6.59 21.15
CA PHE A 158 8.02 6.84 21.35
C PHE A 158 7.20 6.35 20.16
N THR A 159 5.91 6.15 20.41
CA THR A 159 4.90 5.93 19.39
C THR A 159 3.69 6.83 19.64
N GLU A 160 3.08 7.31 18.57
CA GLU A 160 1.90 8.17 18.61
C GLU A 160 0.90 7.76 17.53
N THR A 161 -0.39 7.82 17.84
CA THR A 161 -1.45 7.61 16.85
C THR A 161 -1.81 8.93 16.18
N GLY A 162 -1.75 8.97 14.85
CA GLY A 162 -2.19 10.08 14.02
C GLY A 162 -3.51 9.76 13.32
N ILE A 163 -4.44 10.72 13.33
CA ILE A 163 -5.70 10.65 12.59
C ILE A 163 -5.63 11.62 11.41
N ILE A 164 -5.75 11.08 10.21
CA ILE A 164 -5.88 11.82 8.97
C ILE A 164 -7.37 12.05 8.70
N ALA A 165 -7.71 13.30 8.46
CA ALA A 165 -9.04 13.69 8.02
C ALA A 165 -8.94 14.70 6.88
N LYS A 166 -10.01 14.81 6.11
CA LYS A 166 -10.17 15.81 5.06
C LYS A 166 -11.43 16.61 5.35
N ASP A 167 -11.32 17.93 5.37
CA ASP A 167 -12.47 18.80 5.57
C ASP A 167 -13.26 19.00 4.27
N ALA A 168 -14.35 19.77 4.35
CA ALA A 168 -15.25 20.05 3.23
C ALA A 168 -14.58 20.85 2.11
N ASP A 169 -13.55 21.63 2.43
CA ASP A 169 -12.76 22.42 1.48
C ASP A 169 -11.63 21.58 0.84
N GLY A 170 -11.52 20.31 1.24
CA GLY A 170 -10.54 19.37 0.73
C GLY A 170 -9.17 19.47 1.38
N VAL A 171 -9.05 20.21 2.48
CA VAL A 171 -7.81 20.37 3.24
C VAL A 171 -7.62 19.15 4.12
N TYR A 172 -6.44 18.56 4.04
CA TYR A 172 -6.06 17.42 4.87
C TYR A 172 -5.45 17.88 6.19
N THR A 173 -5.89 17.26 7.29
CA THR A 173 -5.33 17.45 8.63
C THR A 173 -4.82 16.14 9.21
N LEU A 174 -3.70 16.19 9.92
CA LEU A 174 -3.16 15.10 10.73
C LEU A 174 -3.23 15.52 12.19
N THR A 175 -4.06 14.83 12.98
CA THR A 175 -4.25 15.09 14.42
C THR A 175 -3.58 14.01 15.24
N ILE A 176 -2.68 14.39 16.15
CA ILE A 176 -2.05 13.46 17.10
C ILE A 176 -3.01 13.20 18.26
N GLU A 177 -3.42 11.95 18.47
CA GLU A 177 -4.46 11.61 19.46
C GLU A 177 -4.06 11.98 20.89
N GLY A 178 -2.79 11.74 21.25
CA GLY A 178 -2.30 11.86 22.62
C GLY A 178 -2.20 13.31 23.12
N ASN A 179 -1.84 14.26 22.25
CA ASN A 179 -1.58 15.65 22.62
C ASN A 179 -2.46 16.68 21.87
N LYS A 180 -3.30 16.21 20.94
CA LYS A 180 -4.21 17.02 20.11
C LYS A 180 -3.54 18.05 19.20
N THR A 181 -2.23 17.91 18.95
CA THR A 181 -1.53 18.71 17.95
C THR A 181 -2.13 18.42 16.58
N VAL A 182 -2.40 19.47 15.81
CA VAL A 182 -2.96 19.38 14.47
C VAL A 182 -1.97 19.95 13.47
N TYR A 183 -1.63 19.15 12.47
CA TYR A 183 -0.85 19.56 11.31
C TYR A 183 -1.76 19.66 10.09
N THR A 184 -1.45 20.58 9.19
CA THR A 184 -2.11 20.68 7.88
C THR A 184 -1.18 20.13 6.81
N LYS A 185 -1.72 19.42 5.82
CA LYS A 185 -0.92 18.93 4.71
C LYS A 185 -0.44 20.12 3.87
N ALA A 186 0.87 20.28 3.72
CA ALA A 186 1.44 21.36 2.94
C ALA A 186 1.04 21.20 1.46
N THR A 187 0.45 22.24 0.89
CA THR A 187 0.22 22.33 -0.54
C THR A 187 1.55 22.60 -1.25
N LYS A 188 1.78 21.95 -2.39
CA LYS A 188 2.92 22.23 -3.27
C LYS A 188 2.86 23.64 -3.83
#